data_AF-A0A2E9LJ68-F1
#
_entry.id   AF-A0A2E9LJ68-F1
#
_cell.length_a   1.000
_cell.length_b   1.000
_cell.length_c   1.000
_cell.angle_alpha   90.00
_cell.angle_beta   90.00
_cell.angle_gamma   90.00
#
_symmetry.space_group_name_H-M   'P 1'
#
loop_
_entity.id
_entity.type
_entity.pdbx_description
1 polymer ?
#
loop_
_entity_poly.entity_id
_entity_poly.type
_entity_poly.pdbx_seq_one_letter_code
_entity_poly.pdbx_strand_id
1 'polypeptide(L)'
;MPTTGNNLLYVLNIPTLKTLDAHEGQWTQTAGFHTPGDGGASLYKIAASSDAEPNGADIIALDNGGVAILTENTAINYRQFGAVGEADHDDGVQIKRAHEYANDKQVPIINLSGEYWIKHVNVIPITTNVKWGKTTFHIDERYNSRKSPRFVVHNDRPTEPLDLTDNLKASLLDQIKPGVQIIPELAPYAGCLITVVDEDDRIGIRAGNYSKAGWAREEFFYVEEEGRIIGDIAWSFSNFTSATVTPCNDTYLTIEGGGFYFSGETPEDAEHSYYQHGILIQRSRTIVREQWMGLERGRSDDAMVPRSGFYVLRGVYDVTLENIRAMPWEKNRVDKDRELWAGTYGIGGARMLNCQFRNLTAEAGWVSWGVFGTNLNKNFRVENCRLNRIDVHFHCWNLTISNCEIGFKGISVTGGGELVIENTTRHGNQLVNFRRDYAAKWEGSIRLSGCTLRPTGEGKVAVLSYHPDNFDYQYPIGFGRHVTIEDLNIDYGAAPESESPCWLMDIVPFSKTDHGDRLFFPHRIVFRGITVEGRTKGVRLINIPDPYHYELSDDASYDDALFRPNCSLLCEDVQL
;
A
#
# COMPACT_ATOMS: atom_id res chain seq x y z
N MET A 1 -59.74 26.84 8.54
CA MET A 1 -58.58 26.25 7.84
C MET A 1 -58.27 24.92 8.51
N PRO A 2 -58.57 23.77 7.88
CA PRO A 2 -58.19 22.48 8.45
C PRO A 2 -56.73 22.20 8.11
N THR A 3 -55.94 21.93 9.13
CA THR A 3 -54.60 21.34 9.06
C THR A 3 -54.71 19.99 8.36
N THR A 4 -54.36 19.92 7.07
CA THR A 4 -54.15 18.67 6.34
C THR A 4 -52.98 17.96 6.98
N GLY A 5 -53.26 16.92 7.78
CA GLY A 5 -52.23 16.04 8.30
C GLY A 5 -51.46 15.44 7.12
N ASN A 6 -50.14 15.61 7.13
CA ASN A 6 -49.23 14.89 6.25
C ASN A 6 -49.33 13.39 6.57
N ASN A 7 -50.34 12.71 6.03
CA ASN A 7 -50.46 11.27 6.16
C ASN A 7 -49.37 10.61 5.31
N LEU A 8 -48.49 9.87 5.98
CA LEU A 8 -47.53 8.98 5.36
C LEU A 8 -48.28 7.88 4.61
N LEU A 9 -48.07 7.78 3.29
CA LEU A 9 -48.57 6.67 2.48
C LEU A 9 -47.59 5.51 2.50
N TYR A 10 -48.12 4.30 2.48
CA TYR A 10 -47.32 3.08 2.37
C TYR A 10 -47.62 2.39 1.04
N VAL A 11 -46.59 2.09 0.27
CA VAL A 11 -46.69 1.37 -1.01
C VAL A 11 -45.75 0.17 -1.02
N LEU A 12 -46.03 -0.79 -1.89
CA LEU A 12 -45.31 -2.07 -1.89
C LEU A 12 -43.86 -1.93 -2.35
N ASN A 13 -43.62 -1.17 -3.42
CA ASN A 13 -42.33 -1.09 -4.11
C ASN A 13 -42.27 0.14 -5.05
N ILE A 14 -41.14 0.34 -5.74
CA ILE A 14 -40.96 1.45 -6.69
C ILE A 14 -41.97 1.42 -7.85
N PRO A 15 -42.26 0.28 -8.51
CA PRO A 15 -43.31 0.25 -9.54
C PRO A 15 -44.66 0.78 -9.07
N THR A 16 -45.08 0.43 -7.85
CA THR A 16 -46.33 0.93 -7.25
C THR A 16 -46.25 2.42 -6.91
N LEU A 17 -45.07 2.90 -6.47
CA LEU A 17 -44.84 4.32 -6.20
C LEU A 17 -45.00 5.17 -7.47
N LYS A 18 -44.49 4.71 -8.62
CA LYS A 18 -44.56 5.45 -9.89
C LYS A 18 -45.99 5.75 -10.35
N THR A 19 -46.88 4.79 -10.13
CA THR A 19 -48.30 4.88 -10.50
C THR A 19 -49.17 5.52 -9.42
N LEU A 20 -48.59 5.94 -8.29
CA LEU A 20 -49.33 6.46 -7.16
C LEU A 20 -49.89 7.86 -7.48
N ASP A 21 -51.20 8.04 -7.30
CA ASP A 21 -51.82 9.36 -7.35
C ASP A 21 -51.52 10.12 -6.04
N ALA A 22 -50.30 10.64 -5.95
CA ALA A 22 -49.82 11.39 -4.80
C ALA A 22 -49.67 12.89 -5.12
N HIS A 23 -49.90 13.72 -4.13
CA HIS A 23 -49.81 15.18 -4.24
C HIS A 23 -48.46 15.70 -3.75
N GLU A 24 -48.06 16.88 -4.24
CA GLU A 24 -46.85 17.55 -3.79
C GLU A 24 -46.82 17.73 -2.25
N GLY A 25 -45.66 17.49 -1.65
CA GLY A 25 -45.44 17.55 -0.20
C GLY A 25 -45.82 16.27 0.56
N GLN A 26 -46.47 15.31 -0.10
CA GLN A 26 -46.84 14.03 0.50
C GLN A 26 -45.62 13.18 0.80
N TRP A 27 -45.67 12.47 1.91
CA TRP A 27 -44.65 11.49 2.30
C TRP A 27 -45.12 10.10 1.93
N THR A 28 -44.23 9.32 1.32
CA THR A 28 -44.52 7.94 0.91
C THR A 28 -43.36 7.02 1.28
N GLN A 29 -43.67 5.91 1.93
CA GLN A 29 -42.71 4.86 2.28
C GLN A 29 -42.98 3.61 1.45
N THR A 30 -41.92 3.06 0.85
CA THR A 30 -41.98 1.76 0.18
C THR A 30 -41.64 0.63 1.14
N ALA A 31 -42.24 -0.56 0.97
CA ALA A 31 -41.90 -1.76 1.73
C ALA A 31 -40.66 -2.49 1.18
N GLY A 32 -40.16 -2.08 0.02
CA GLY A 32 -38.98 -2.60 -0.67
C GLY A 32 -38.71 -1.80 -1.95
N PHE A 33 -37.65 -2.10 -2.67
CA PHE A 33 -37.37 -1.44 -3.95
C PHE A 33 -38.06 -2.14 -5.11
N HIS A 34 -37.80 -3.44 -5.28
CA HIS A 34 -38.40 -4.31 -6.29
C HIS A 34 -39.61 -5.05 -5.72
N THR A 35 -39.46 -5.63 -4.53
CA THR A 35 -40.52 -6.41 -3.85
C THR A 35 -40.55 -6.10 -2.36
N PRO A 36 -41.73 -6.16 -1.70
CA PRO A 36 -41.81 -5.95 -0.26
C PRO A 36 -40.85 -6.86 0.51
N GLY A 37 -40.03 -6.26 1.39
CA GLY A 37 -39.09 -7.00 2.24
C GLY A 37 -37.73 -7.30 1.62
N ASP A 38 -37.42 -6.81 0.41
CA ASP A 38 -36.11 -7.00 -0.23
C ASP A 38 -34.95 -6.17 0.39
N GLY A 39 -35.23 -5.45 1.47
CA GLY A 39 -34.27 -4.57 2.16
C GLY A 39 -34.11 -3.18 1.55
N GLY A 40 -34.79 -2.89 0.44
CA GLY A 40 -34.77 -1.60 -0.26
C GLY A 40 -35.90 -0.64 0.13
N ALA A 41 -36.53 -0.86 1.28
CA ALA A 41 -37.57 0.03 1.81
C ALA A 41 -36.99 1.44 2.04
N SER A 42 -37.71 2.46 1.55
CA SER A 42 -37.21 3.84 1.55
C SER A 42 -38.34 4.84 1.75
N LEU A 43 -38.01 5.98 2.36
CA LEU A 43 -38.91 7.11 2.54
C LEU A 43 -38.66 8.18 1.47
N TYR A 44 -39.71 8.53 0.75
CA TYR A 44 -39.71 9.53 -0.29
C TYR A 44 -40.63 10.70 0.04
N LYS A 45 -40.25 11.89 -0.40
CA LYS A 45 -41.10 13.07 -0.43
C LYS A 45 -41.48 13.41 -1.87
N ILE A 46 -42.77 13.56 -2.11
CA ILE A 46 -43.32 13.90 -3.43
C ILE A 46 -43.11 15.39 -3.68
N ALA A 47 -42.59 15.73 -4.85
CA ALA A 47 -42.37 17.11 -5.31
C ALA A 47 -42.86 17.28 -6.75
N ALA A 48 -43.19 18.51 -7.13
CA ALA A 48 -43.57 18.81 -8.52
C ALA A 48 -42.40 18.63 -9.49
N SER A 49 -41.17 18.88 -9.05
CA SER A 49 -39.93 18.73 -9.82
C SER A 49 -38.73 18.55 -8.90
N SER A 50 -37.58 18.20 -9.47
CA SER A 50 -36.28 18.16 -8.81
C SER A 50 -35.24 18.93 -9.63
N ASP A 51 -34.21 19.45 -8.96
CA ASP A 51 -33.10 20.14 -9.63
C ASP A 51 -32.19 19.17 -10.41
N ALA A 52 -32.23 17.89 -10.06
CA ALA A 52 -31.52 16.80 -10.74
C ALA A 52 -32.50 15.89 -11.48
N GLU A 53 -32.03 15.30 -12.58
CA GLU A 53 -32.84 14.39 -13.41
C GLU A 53 -33.21 13.10 -12.66
N PRO A 54 -34.45 12.59 -12.83
CA PRO A 54 -34.84 11.32 -12.26
C PRO A 54 -33.93 10.17 -12.74
N ASN A 55 -33.29 9.51 -11.78
CA ASN A 55 -32.37 8.39 -12.04
C ASN A 55 -33.00 7.02 -11.70
N GLY A 56 -34.26 7.02 -11.27
CA GLY A 56 -35.03 5.83 -10.95
C GLY A 56 -34.68 5.18 -9.61
N ALA A 57 -33.90 5.86 -8.75
CA ALA A 57 -33.55 5.39 -7.41
C ALA A 57 -33.81 6.47 -6.34
N ASP A 58 -32.88 7.42 -6.15
CA ASP A 58 -33.05 8.52 -5.20
C ASP A 58 -33.97 9.63 -5.74
N ILE A 59 -34.12 9.74 -7.06
CA ILE A 59 -35.15 10.56 -7.69
C ILE A 59 -35.93 9.70 -8.67
N ILE A 60 -37.21 9.53 -8.40
CA ILE A 60 -38.10 8.64 -9.16
C ILE A 60 -39.16 9.48 -9.87
N ALA A 61 -39.20 9.41 -11.19
CA ALA A 61 -40.27 10.03 -11.99
C ALA A 61 -41.60 9.30 -11.73
N LEU A 62 -42.67 10.08 -11.54
CA LEU A 62 -44.04 9.60 -11.34
C LEU A 62 -44.86 9.78 -12.62
N ASP A 63 -45.86 8.94 -12.83
CA ASP A 63 -46.70 8.96 -14.05
C ASP A 63 -47.53 10.25 -14.17
N ASN A 64 -47.78 10.93 -13.04
CA ASN A 64 -48.48 12.21 -13.00
C ASN A 64 -47.58 13.42 -13.33
N GLY A 65 -46.31 13.19 -13.70
CA GLY A 65 -45.33 14.23 -14.05
C GLY A 65 -44.54 14.81 -12.87
N GLY A 66 -44.84 14.40 -11.63
CA GLY A 66 -44.06 14.76 -10.45
C GLY A 66 -42.85 13.83 -10.23
N VAL A 67 -42.16 14.04 -9.11
CA VAL A 67 -41.03 13.20 -8.68
C VAL A 67 -41.17 12.78 -7.22
N ALA A 68 -40.66 11.59 -6.89
CA ALA A 68 -40.45 11.14 -5.53
C ALA A 68 -38.95 11.21 -5.20
N ILE A 69 -38.59 12.04 -4.22
CA ILE A 69 -37.20 12.30 -3.82
C ILE A 69 -36.91 11.54 -2.53
N LEU A 70 -35.86 10.73 -2.52
CA LEU A 70 -35.39 9.99 -1.36
C LEU A 70 -34.98 10.97 -0.25
N THR A 71 -35.37 10.66 0.98
CA THR A 71 -35.14 11.54 2.14
C THR A 71 -34.29 10.90 3.23
N GLU A 72 -33.64 9.78 2.92
CA GLU A 72 -32.79 9.08 3.88
C GLU A 72 -31.54 9.92 4.19
N ASN A 73 -31.32 10.17 5.48
CA ASN A 73 -30.28 11.09 5.97
C ASN A 73 -29.44 10.48 7.11
N THR A 74 -29.67 9.21 7.48
CA THR A 74 -28.91 8.56 8.56
C THR A 74 -27.91 7.54 8.02
N ALA A 75 -28.35 6.65 7.14
CA ALA A 75 -27.49 5.68 6.46
C ALA A 75 -28.25 5.06 5.28
N ILE A 76 -27.53 4.63 4.25
CA ILE A 76 -28.14 3.96 3.09
C ILE A 76 -27.53 2.58 2.82
N ASN A 77 -28.26 1.75 2.08
CA ASN A 77 -27.82 0.43 1.60
C ASN A 77 -28.06 0.28 0.08
N TYR A 78 -27.48 -0.76 -0.52
CA TYR A 78 -27.52 -0.92 -1.98
C TYR A 78 -28.90 -1.28 -2.53
N ARG A 79 -29.75 -1.96 -1.74
CA ARG A 79 -31.10 -2.34 -2.14
C ARG A 79 -32.02 -1.12 -2.27
N GLN A 80 -31.79 -0.06 -1.50
CA GLN A 80 -32.51 1.22 -1.65
C GLN A 80 -32.25 1.91 -3.00
N PHE A 81 -31.18 1.52 -3.69
CA PHE A 81 -30.82 2.01 -5.03
C PHE A 81 -31.10 0.97 -6.13
N GLY A 82 -31.76 -0.12 -5.77
CA GLY A 82 -32.23 -1.15 -6.68
C GLY A 82 -31.23 -2.25 -7.01
N ALA A 83 -30.16 -2.43 -6.22
CA ALA A 83 -29.27 -3.57 -6.40
C ALA A 83 -30.06 -4.89 -6.37
N VAL A 84 -29.72 -5.81 -7.24
CA VAL A 84 -30.48 -7.05 -7.51
C VAL A 84 -29.81 -8.24 -6.83
N GLY A 85 -28.48 -8.29 -6.81
CA GLY A 85 -27.72 -9.38 -6.21
C GLY A 85 -27.96 -10.72 -6.92
N GLU A 86 -27.95 -10.68 -8.24
CA GLU A 86 -28.07 -11.84 -9.13
C GLU A 86 -26.88 -11.85 -10.11
N ALA A 87 -26.36 -13.04 -10.43
CA ALA A 87 -25.09 -13.20 -11.12
C ALA A 87 -25.05 -12.69 -12.56
N ASP A 88 -26.20 -12.59 -13.23
CA ASP A 88 -26.33 -12.07 -14.59
C ASP A 88 -26.45 -10.52 -14.62
N HIS A 89 -26.77 -9.90 -13.49
CA HIS A 89 -26.87 -8.45 -13.36
C HIS A 89 -25.51 -7.79 -13.01
N ASP A 90 -25.34 -6.52 -13.38
CA ASP A 90 -24.21 -5.69 -12.92
C ASP A 90 -24.70 -4.74 -11.83
N ASP A 91 -24.62 -5.19 -10.58
CA ASP A 91 -24.96 -4.41 -9.39
C ASP A 91 -24.06 -3.19 -9.20
N GLY A 92 -22.90 -3.16 -9.86
CA GLY A 92 -21.97 -2.04 -9.82
C GLY A 92 -22.64 -0.70 -10.16
N VAL A 93 -23.67 -0.69 -11.02
CA VAL A 93 -24.42 0.52 -11.38
C VAL A 93 -25.17 1.08 -10.17
N GLN A 94 -25.88 0.23 -9.43
CA GLN A 94 -26.66 0.64 -8.27
C GLN A 94 -25.76 0.93 -7.07
N ILE A 95 -24.70 0.16 -6.88
CA ILE A 95 -23.67 0.42 -5.87
C ILE A 95 -23.04 1.79 -6.09
N LYS A 96 -22.67 2.13 -7.33
CA LYS A 96 -22.10 3.44 -7.66
C LYS A 96 -23.04 4.58 -7.29
N ARG A 97 -24.31 4.47 -7.68
CA ARG A 97 -25.32 5.49 -7.36
C ARG A 97 -25.54 5.67 -5.86
N ALA A 98 -25.56 4.56 -5.11
CA ALA A 98 -25.65 4.60 -3.65
C ALA A 98 -24.46 5.37 -3.05
N HIS A 99 -23.25 5.10 -3.52
CA HIS A 99 -22.05 5.82 -3.11
C HIS A 99 -22.07 7.30 -3.50
N GLU A 100 -22.53 7.65 -4.70
CA GLU A 100 -22.69 9.04 -5.13
C GLU A 100 -23.68 9.80 -4.22
N TYR A 101 -24.83 9.19 -3.89
CA TYR A 101 -25.78 9.76 -2.94
C TYR A 101 -25.20 9.86 -1.52
N ALA A 102 -24.50 8.82 -1.04
CA ALA A 102 -23.85 8.81 0.27
C ALA A 102 -22.87 9.99 0.40
N ASN A 103 -22.06 10.21 -0.63
CA ASN A 103 -21.08 11.27 -0.68
C ASN A 103 -21.76 12.66 -0.75
N ASP A 104 -22.81 12.84 -1.57
CA ASP A 104 -23.55 14.11 -1.64
C ASP A 104 -24.23 14.46 -0.30
N LYS A 105 -24.89 13.48 0.33
CA LYS A 105 -25.63 13.69 1.58
C LYS A 105 -24.77 13.57 2.83
N GLN A 106 -23.49 13.22 2.69
CA GLN A 106 -22.57 12.99 3.81
C GLN A 106 -23.09 11.95 4.80
N VAL A 107 -23.70 10.87 4.28
CA VAL A 107 -24.22 9.75 5.07
C VAL A 107 -23.39 8.49 4.82
N PRO A 108 -23.23 7.61 5.84
CA PRO A 108 -22.53 6.36 5.65
C PRO A 108 -23.33 5.35 4.83
N ILE A 109 -22.61 4.41 4.22
CA ILE A 109 -23.22 3.19 3.67
C ILE A 109 -23.18 2.10 4.74
N ILE A 110 -24.34 1.52 5.05
CA ILE A 110 -24.48 0.35 5.91
C ILE A 110 -25.19 -0.75 5.11
N ASN A 111 -24.40 -1.63 4.52
CA ASN A 111 -24.89 -2.80 3.79
C ASN A 111 -24.25 -4.05 4.40
N LEU A 112 -24.91 -4.72 5.34
CA LEU A 112 -24.28 -5.72 6.20
C LEU A 112 -24.27 -7.16 5.62
N SER A 113 -24.98 -7.38 4.52
CA SER A 113 -25.15 -8.68 3.89
C SER A 113 -25.60 -8.55 2.43
N GLY A 114 -25.61 -9.68 1.72
CA GLY A 114 -25.98 -9.79 0.31
C GLY A 114 -24.77 -10.14 -0.55
N GLU A 115 -25.04 -10.67 -1.73
CA GLU A 115 -24.05 -10.95 -2.78
C GLU A 115 -24.33 -9.99 -3.94
N TYR A 116 -23.29 -9.36 -4.49
CA TYR A 116 -23.42 -8.37 -5.55
C TYR A 116 -22.33 -8.55 -6.60
N TRP A 117 -22.70 -8.46 -7.87
CA TRP A 117 -21.79 -8.65 -9.00
C TRP A 117 -21.38 -7.30 -9.59
N ILE A 118 -20.08 -7.03 -9.65
CA ILE A 118 -19.51 -5.82 -10.26
C ILE A 118 -18.82 -6.24 -11.55
N LYS A 119 -19.43 -5.86 -12.68
CA LYS A 119 -18.97 -6.23 -14.01
C LYS A 119 -18.28 -5.07 -14.71
N HIS A 120 -19.00 -4.20 -15.41
CA HIS A 120 -18.41 -3.13 -16.21
C HIS A 120 -18.10 -1.89 -15.39
N VAL A 121 -18.79 -1.68 -14.28
CA VAL A 121 -18.67 -0.45 -13.51
C VAL A 121 -17.32 -0.33 -12.82
N ASN A 122 -16.74 0.86 -12.95
CA ASN A 122 -15.49 1.28 -12.33
C ASN A 122 -15.67 2.67 -11.71
N VAL A 123 -14.69 3.07 -10.90
CA VAL A 123 -14.64 4.38 -10.24
C VAL A 123 -15.90 4.61 -9.40
N ILE A 124 -16.20 3.67 -8.50
CA ILE A 124 -17.21 3.83 -7.46
C ILE A 124 -16.59 4.72 -6.36
N PRO A 125 -17.10 5.95 -6.16
CA PRO A 125 -16.43 6.94 -5.31
C PRO A 125 -16.77 6.71 -3.83
N ILE A 126 -15.79 6.77 -2.92
CA ILE A 126 -16.01 6.65 -1.48
C ILE A 126 -15.44 7.89 -0.80
N THR A 127 -16.30 8.68 -0.15
CA THR A 127 -15.88 9.80 0.73
C THR A 127 -16.53 9.74 2.12
N THR A 128 -17.42 8.77 2.38
CA THR A 128 -18.03 8.55 3.69
C THR A 128 -17.69 7.18 4.26
N ASN A 129 -18.01 6.94 5.54
CA ASN A 129 -17.80 5.65 6.18
C ASN A 129 -18.63 4.55 5.52
N VAL A 130 -18.04 3.35 5.43
CA VAL A 130 -18.67 2.19 4.79
C VAL A 130 -18.61 0.99 5.73
N LYS A 131 -19.76 0.37 5.96
CA LYS A 131 -19.89 -0.89 6.69
C LYS A 131 -20.51 -1.95 5.81
N TRP A 132 -19.66 -2.81 5.25
CA TRP A 132 -20.03 -3.95 4.42
C TRP A 132 -20.36 -5.21 5.22
N GLY A 133 -19.88 -5.34 6.46
CA GLY A 133 -20.15 -6.52 7.28
C GLY A 133 -19.84 -7.83 6.54
N LYS A 134 -20.86 -8.67 6.33
CA LYS A 134 -20.77 -9.96 5.61
C LYS A 134 -21.15 -9.88 4.12
N THR A 135 -21.25 -8.68 3.56
CA THR A 135 -21.51 -8.48 2.13
C THR A 135 -20.41 -9.11 1.30
N THR A 136 -20.80 -9.73 0.20
CA THR A 136 -19.89 -10.36 -0.76
C THR A 136 -19.98 -9.64 -2.09
N PHE A 137 -18.82 -9.32 -2.67
CA PHE A 137 -18.68 -8.75 -4.00
C PHE A 137 -18.01 -9.74 -4.93
N HIS A 138 -18.61 -9.96 -6.10
CA HIS A 138 -18.07 -10.78 -7.17
C HIS A 138 -17.51 -9.84 -8.25
N ILE A 139 -16.19 -9.81 -8.38
CA ILE A 139 -15.49 -8.95 -9.34
C ILE A 139 -15.21 -9.75 -10.61
N ASP A 140 -15.88 -9.37 -11.69
CA ASP A 140 -15.65 -9.95 -13.01
C ASP A 140 -14.41 -9.32 -13.65
N GLU A 141 -13.31 -10.05 -13.63
CA GLU A 141 -12.00 -9.53 -14.03
C GLU A 141 -11.85 -9.30 -15.54
N ARG A 142 -12.77 -9.85 -16.34
CA ARG A 142 -12.81 -9.62 -17.81
C ARG A 142 -13.03 -8.15 -18.17
N TYR A 143 -13.59 -7.38 -17.23
CA TYR A 143 -13.88 -5.96 -17.37
C TYR A 143 -12.95 -5.05 -16.56
N ASN A 144 -11.85 -5.60 -16.03
CA ASN A 144 -10.84 -4.79 -15.35
C ASN A 144 -10.20 -3.80 -16.34
N SER A 145 -9.84 -2.62 -15.84
CA SER A 145 -9.28 -1.53 -16.64
C SER A 145 -7.83 -1.26 -16.25
N ARG A 146 -7.01 -0.83 -17.21
CA ARG A 146 -5.64 -0.37 -16.95
C ARG A 146 -5.58 0.91 -16.11
N LYS A 147 -6.60 1.75 -16.24
CA LYS A 147 -6.62 3.11 -15.68
C LYS A 147 -7.61 3.27 -14.53
N SER A 148 -8.69 2.50 -14.56
CA SER A 148 -9.85 2.73 -13.71
C SER A 148 -9.99 1.60 -12.69
N PRO A 149 -9.74 1.83 -11.40
CA PRO A 149 -10.02 0.86 -10.34
C PRO A 149 -11.54 0.69 -10.12
N ARG A 150 -11.94 -0.34 -9.37
CA ARG A 150 -13.34 -0.61 -9.04
C ARG A 150 -13.88 0.47 -8.09
N PHE A 151 -13.16 0.71 -7.01
CA PHE A 151 -13.48 1.74 -6.02
C PHE A 151 -12.36 2.76 -5.93
N VAL A 152 -12.71 4.01 -5.62
CA VAL A 152 -11.75 5.08 -5.32
C VAL A 152 -12.14 5.77 -4.03
N VAL A 153 -11.26 5.73 -3.04
CA VAL A 153 -11.41 6.50 -1.80
C VAL A 153 -10.82 7.88 -2.04
N HIS A 154 -11.69 8.86 -2.19
CA HIS A 154 -11.33 10.23 -2.54
C HIS A 154 -11.08 11.07 -1.29
N ASN A 155 -10.15 12.00 -1.45
CA ASN A 155 -9.97 13.08 -0.51
C ASN A 155 -11.12 14.10 -0.64
N ASP A 156 -11.47 14.76 0.46
CA ASP A 156 -12.59 15.72 0.47
C ASP A 156 -12.20 16.99 -0.30
N ARG A 157 -10.90 17.32 -0.28
CA ARG A 157 -10.30 18.42 -1.02
C ARG A 157 -9.26 17.88 -2.01
N PRO A 158 -9.17 18.44 -3.22
CA PRO A 158 -8.20 17.98 -4.21
C PRO A 158 -6.77 18.33 -3.79
N THR A 159 -5.81 17.63 -4.38
CA THR A 159 -4.41 18.08 -4.41
C THR A 159 -4.28 19.29 -5.31
N GLU A 160 -3.58 20.32 -4.85
CA GLU A 160 -3.36 21.56 -5.58
C GLU A 160 -1.85 21.82 -5.78
N PRO A 161 -1.44 22.52 -6.86
CA PRO A 161 -0.07 23.00 -6.99
C PRO A 161 0.28 23.97 -5.85
N LEU A 162 1.48 23.86 -5.29
CA LEU A 162 2.04 24.88 -4.41
C LEU A 162 2.61 26.01 -5.28
N ASP A 163 2.16 27.24 -5.07
CA ASP A 163 2.67 28.39 -5.82
C ASP A 163 4.12 28.72 -5.41
N LEU A 164 5.08 28.22 -6.19
CA LEU A 164 6.51 28.38 -5.97
C LEU A 164 6.98 29.75 -6.49
N THR A 165 6.59 30.83 -5.81
CA THR A 165 7.22 32.15 -6.04
C THR A 165 8.74 32.05 -5.89
N ASP A 166 9.51 32.88 -6.60
CA ASP A 166 10.98 32.82 -6.58
C ASP A 166 11.56 32.82 -5.15
N ASN A 167 10.97 33.64 -4.26
CA ASN A 167 11.37 33.73 -2.86
C ASN A 167 11.04 32.46 -2.06
N LEU A 168 9.82 31.92 -2.22
CA LEU A 168 9.43 30.68 -1.53
C LEU A 168 10.29 29.52 -2.01
N LYS A 169 10.46 29.38 -3.33
CA LYS A 169 11.30 28.33 -3.92
C LYS A 169 12.74 28.40 -3.41
N ALA A 170 13.35 29.57 -3.38
CA ALA A 170 14.69 29.76 -2.86
C ALA A 170 14.81 29.39 -1.37
N SER A 171 13.83 29.79 -0.55
CA SER A 171 13.81 29.43 0.87
C SER A 171 13.65 27.91 1.08
N LEU A 172 12.73 27.28 0.35
CA LEU A 172 12.53 25.84 0.42
C LEU A 172 13.76 25.04 -0.04
N LEU A 173 14.51 25.51 -1.04
CA LEU A 173 15.74 24.84 -1.49
C LEU A 173 16.84 24.89 -0.42
N ASP A 174 16.94 25.97 0.36
CA ASP A 174 17.90 26.03 1.48
C ASP A 174 17.46 25.16 2.67
N GLN A 175 16.16 25.05 2.91
CA GLN A 175 15.62 24.36 4.09
C GLN A 175 15.32 22.87 3.87
N ILE A 176 14.95 22.42 2.67
CA ILE A 176 14.63 21.01 2.41
C ILE A 176 15.95 20.22 2.25
N LYS A 177 16.45 19.73 3.38
CA LYS A 177 17.65 18.90 3.50
C LYS A 177 17.59 17.98 4.72
N PRO A 178 18.38 16.90 4.76
CA PRO A 178 18.39 15.98 5.89
C PRO A 178 18.58 16.65 7.25
N GLY A 179 17.84 16.20 8.26
CA GLY A 179 17.90 16.71 9.64
C GLY A 179 17.03 17.92 9.93
N VAL A 180 16.44 18.57 8.93
CA VAL A 180 15.47 19.66 9.14
C VAL A 180 14.15 19.10 9.68
N GLN A 181 13.52 19.87 10.59
CA GLN A 181 12.30 19.47 11.31
C GLN A 181 11.22 20.55 11.31
N ILE A 182 11.55 21.79 10.93
CA ILE A 182 10.64 22.93 10.90
C ILE A 182 10.98 23.75 9.65
N ILE A 183 9.95 24.11 8.88
CA ILE A 183 10.01 25.00 7.72
C ILE A 183 8.90 26.05 7.90
N PRO A 184 9.20 27.22 8.50
CA PRO A 184 8.18 28.19 8.91
C PRO A 184 7.29 28.70 7.77
N GLU A 185 7.83 28.81 6.55
CA GLU A 185 7.11 29.24 5.36
C GLU A 185 5.99 28.26 4.96
N LEU A 186 6.05 27.01 5.44
CA LEU A 186 5.01 26.02 5.21
C LEU A 186 3.94 26.01 6.31
N ALA A 187 4.07 26.79 7.39
CA ALA A 187 3.07 26.85 8.46
C ALA A 187 1.62 27.09 7.99
N PRO A 188 1.34 27.91 6.94
CA PRO A 188 -0.02 28.05 6.40
C PRO A 188 -0.62 26.76 5.81
N TYR A 189 0.19 25.73 5.59
CA TYR A 189 -0.20 24.43 5.06
C TYR A 189 -0.27 23.34 6.13
N ALA A 190 -0.36 23.70 7.42
CA ALA A 190 -0.64 22.75 8.49
C ALA A 190 -1.86 21.88 8.14
N GLY A 191 -1.75 20.57 8.37
CA GLY A 191 -2.77 19.61 7.95
C GLY A 191 -2.60 19.06 6.53
N CYS A 192 -1.52 19.41 5.82
CA CYS A 192 -1.32 19.00 4.43
C CYS A 192 -0.10 18.09 4.25
N LEU A 193 -0.22 17.15 3.30
CA LEU A 193 0.91 16.40 2.75
C LEU A 193 1.51 17.21 1.60
N ILE A 194 2.77 17.61 1.74
CA ILE A 194 3.54 18.30 0.71
C ILE A 194 4.33 17.27 -0.09
N THR A 195 4.43 17.48 -1.40
CA THR A 195 5.36 16.74 -2.27
C THR A 195 6.13 17.75 -3.10
N VAL A 196 7.46 17.60 -3.16
CA VAL A 196 8.36 18.39 -4.01
C VAL A 196 9.12 17.46 -4.95
N VAL A 197 9.30 17.88 -6.20
CA VAL A 197 9.90 17.05 -7.25
C VAL A 197 10.87 17.86 -8.10
N ASP A 198 12.02 17.29 -8.38
CA ASP A 198 12.95 17.72 -9.43
C ASP A 198 13.00 16.64 -10.53
N GLU A 199 12.21 16.82 -11.58
CA GLU A 199 12.16 15.88 -12.71
C GLU A 199 13.44 15.89 -13.55
N ASP A 200 14.24 16.95 -13.45
CA ASP A 200 15.51 17.07 -14.18
C ASP A 200 16.66 16.34 -13.47
N ASP A 201 16.50 15.97 -12.20
CA ASP A 201 17.43 15.13 -11.44
C ASP A 201 16.90 13.70 -11.33
N ARG A 202 17.52 12.76 -12.06
CA ARG A 202 17.12 11.36 -12.12
C ARG A 202 18.05 10.48 -11.30
N ILE A 203 17.51 9.92 -10.23
CA ILE A 203 18.18 8.98 -9.32
C ILE A 203 17.58 7.58 -9.47
N GLY A 204 18.05 6.59 -8.70
CA GLY A 204 17.31 5.32 -8.66
C GLY A 204 17.40 4.48 -9.93
N ILE A 205 18.41 4.67 -10.79
CA ILE A 205 18.46 3.97 -12.08
C ILE A 205 18.62 2.48 -11.85
N ARG A 206 17.70 1.68 -12.42
CA ARG A 206 17.65 0.24 -12.22
C ARG A 206 18.67 -0.48 -13.09
N ALA A 207 19.53 -1.30 -12.48
CA ALA A 207 20.46 -2.17 -13.20
C ALA A 207 19.72 -3.27 -14.01
N GLY A 208 20.31 -3.73 -15.12
CA GLY A 208 19.74 -4.80 -15.97
C GLY A 208 18.75 -4.37 -17.07
N ASN A 209 18.36 -3.09 -17.11
CA ASN A 209 17.59 -2.42 -18.17
C ASN A 209 16.12 -2.84 -18.36
N TYR A 210 15.19 -2.00 -17.87
CA TYR A 210 13.78 -1.90 -18.33
C TYR A 210 13.30 -0.45 -18.55
N SER A 211 14.07 0.56 -18.10
CA SER A 211 13.89 1.99 -18.38
C SER A 211 15.13 2.72 -17.89
N LYS A 212 15.83 3.47 -18.76
CA LYS A 212 16.96 4.32 -18.36
C LYS A 212 16.54 5.59 -17.63
N ALA A 213 15.24 5.81 -17.41
CA ALA A 213 14.75 7.06 -16.85
C ALA A 213 15.03 7.19 -15.34
N GLY A 214 15.22 6.09 -14.59
CA GLY A 214 15.32 6.17 -13.12
C GLY A 214 14.04 6.73 -12.47
N TRP A 215 14.16 7.41 -11.35
CA TRP A 215 13.13 8.14 -10.60
C TRP A 215 13.52 9.61 -10.49
N ALA A 216 12.54 10.52 -10.53
CA ALA A 216 12.81 11.91 -10.20
C ALA A 216 13.31 11.98 -8.75
N ARG A 217 14.22 12.90 -8.44
CA ARG A 217 14.47 13.24 -7.05
C ARG A 217 13.18 13.85 -6.53
N GLU A 218 12.60 13.21 -5.54
CA GLU A 218 11.34 13.66 -4.95
C GLU A 218 11.34 13.43 -3.45
N GLU A 219 10.58 14.27 -2.77
CA GLU A 219 10.43 14.26 -1.32
C GLU A 219 8.99 14.58 -0.95
N PHE A 220 8.49 13.94 0.11
CA PHE A 220 7.14 14.16 0.64
C PHE A 220 7.11 14.05 2.16
N PHE A 221 6.43 14.99 2.79
CA PHE A 221 6.31 15.13 4.23
C PHE A 221 5.01 15.82 4.60
N TYR A 222 4.50 15.53 5.79
CA TYR A 222 3.30 16.15 6.32
C TYR A 222 3.65 17.38 7.15
N VAL A 223 2.87 18.45 7.05
CA VAL A 223 3.09 19.70 7.77
C VAL A 223 2.13 19.81 8.94
N GLU A 224 2.71 19.98 10.12
CA GLU A 224 2.05 20.31 11.38
C GLU A 224 2.09 21.83 11.64
N GLU A 225 1.47 22.24 12.74
CA GLU A 225 1.50 23.61 13.23
C GLU A 225 2.92 24.21 13.26
N GLU A 226 3.01 25.52 13.03
CA GLU A 226 4.27 26.30 12.99
C GLU A 226 5.26 25.83 11.90
N GLY A 227 4.81 25.00 10.96
CA GLY A 227 5.65 24.48 9.87
C GLY A 227 6.51 23.28 10.28
N ARG A 228 6.21 22.64 11.42
CA ARG A 228 6.87 21.39 11.81
C ARG A 228 6.57 20.31 10.78
N ILE A 229 7.58 19.53 10.38
CA ILE A 229 7.39 18.46 9.40
C ILE A 229 7.38 17.08 10.06
N ILE A 230 6.59 16.17 9.51
CA ILE A 230 6.57 14.74 9.82
C ILE A 230 7.00 13.97 8.56
N GLY A 231 7.97 13.07 8.75
CA GLY A 231 8.64 12.36 7.67
C GLY A 231 10.00 13.01 7.41
N ASP A 232 11.07 12.30 7.75
CA ASP A 232 12.43 12.80 7.58
C ASP A 232 12.72 13.11 6.12
N ILE A 233 13.48 14.18 5.86
CA ILE A 233 13.97 14.49 4.53
C ILE A 233 15.19 13.60 4.24
N ALA A 234 15.15 12.88 3.13
CA ALA A 234 16.18 11.92 2.75
C ALA A 234 17.26 12.53 1.83
N TRP A 235 16.97 13.66 1.17
CA TRP A 235 17.86 14.25 0.17
C TRP A 235 17.78 15.77 0.15
N SER A 236 18.86 16.41 -0.28
CA SER A 236 18.86 17.84 -0.65
C SER A 236 18.51 18.00 -2.13
N PHE A 237 18.11 19.21 -2.53
CA PHE A 237 17.70 19.54 -3.89
C PHE A 237 18.50 20.71 -4.47
N SER A 238 18.79 20.66 -5.76
CA SER A 238 19.31 21.81 -6.52
C SER A 238 18.21 22.67 -7.13
N ASN A 239 17.05 22.08 -7.40
CA ASN A 239 15.91 22.74 -8.01
C ASN A 239 14.60 22.05 -7.61
N PHE A 240 13.47 22.72 -7.88
CA PHE A 240 12.14 22.11 -7.89
C PHE A 240 11.48 22.40 -9.23
N THR A 241 11.07 21.34 -9.92
CA THR A 241 10.26 21.40 -11.14
C THR A 241 8.76 21.49 -10.82
N SER A 242 8.34 20.90 -9.69
CA SER A 242 6.98 21.03 -9.19
C SER A 242 6.91 20.85 -7.68
N ALA A 243 5.86 21.39 -7.09
CA ALA A 243 5.46 21.12 -5.72
C ALA A 243 3.94 21.08 -5.63
N THR A 244 3.40 20.21 -4.77
CA THR A 244 1.95 20.05 -4.56
C THR A 244 1.60 20.00 -3.09
N VAL A 245 0.41 20.48 -2.77
CA VAL A 245 -0.22 20.43 -1.46
C VAL A 245 -1.42 19.50 -1.54
N THR A 246 -1.42 18.43 -0.76
CA THR A 246 -2.59 17.54 -0.60
C THR A 246 -3.18 17.75 0.79
N PRO A 247 -4.33 18.42 0.91
CA PRO A 247 -4.94 18.66 2.22
C PRO A 247 -5.37 17.34 2.85
N CYS A 248 -4.92 16.99 4.05
CA CYS A 248 -5.39 15.77 4.71
C CYS A 248 -6.65 16.07 5.51
N ASN A 249 -7.53 15.07 5.62
CA ASN A 249 -8.74 15.21 6.42
C ASN A 249 -8.42 15.32 7.91
N ASP A 250 -9.31 15.94 8.67
CA ASP A 250 -9.22 16.03 10.14
C ASP A 250 -9.81 14.80 10.86
N THR A 251 -10.49 13.93 10.12
CA THR A 251 -11.17 12.73 10.60
C THR A 251 -10.78 11.49 9.78
N TYR A 252 -10.86 10.32 10.44
CA TYR A 252 -10.67 9.04 9.75
C TYR A 252 -11.92 8.62 8.98
N LEU A 253 -11.72 8.14 7.75
CA LEU A 253 -12.71 7.35 7.01
C LEU A 253 -12.43 5.87 7.25
N THR A 254 -13.46 5.10 7.62
CA THR A 254 -13.37 3.65 7.85
C THR A 254 -14.19 2.89 6.81
N ILE A 255 -13.55 1.91 6.15
CA ILE A 255 -14.18 0.89 5.32
C ILE A 255 -14.04 -0.45 6.05
N GLU A 256 -15.16 -1.00 6.52
CA GLU A 256 -15.19 -2.17 7.40
C GLU A 256 -16.03 -3.30 6.81
N GLY A 257 -15.47 -4.51 6.81
CA GLY A 257 -16.16 -5.71 6.33
C GLY A 257 -16.04 -5.88 4.81
N GLY A 258 -16.60 -6.97 4.29
CA GLY A 258 -16.64 -7.28 2.86
C GLY A 258 -15.78 -8.48 2.47
N GLY A 259 -16.42 -9.42 1.78
CA GLY A 259 -15.76 -10.50 1.05
C GLY A 259 -15.66 -10.18 -0.44
N PHE A 260 -14.53 -10.48 -1.06
CA PHE A 260 -14.30 -10.25 -2.50
C PHE A 260 -13.94 -11.57 -3.17
N TYR A 261 -14.75 -11.98 -4.14
CA TYR A 261 -14.45 -13.08 -5.05
C TYR A 261 -14.04 -12.55 -6.41
N PHE A 262 -13.02 -13.16 -7.00
CA PHE A 262 -12.49 -12.77 -8.31
C PHE A 262 -12.64 -13.93 -9.29
N SER A 263 -13.03 -13.63 -10.54
CA SER A 263 -13.22 -14.66 -11.57
C SER A 263 -11.93 -15.38 -11.99
N GLY A 264 -10.76 -14.76 -11.74
CA GLY A 264 -9.45 -15.28 -12.12
C GLY A 264 -9.14 -15.14 -13.61
N GLU A 265 -9.96 -14.39 -14.35
CA GLU A 265 -9.90 -14.31 -15.81
C GLU A 265 -9.09 -13.12 -16.32
N THR A 266 -8.74 -13.18 -17.60
CA THR A 266 -8.03 -12.10 -18.30
C THR A 266 -9.05 -11.12 -18.88
N PRO A 267 -8.79 -9.79 -18.84
CA PRO A 267 -9.55 -8.81 -19.60
C PRO A 267 -9.64 -9.18 -21.09
N GLU A 268 -10.80 -9.02 -21.71
CA GLU A 268 -11.02 -9.43 -23.12
C GLU A 268 -10.09 -8.68 -24.09
N ASP A 269 -9.83 -7.39 -23.82
CA ASP A 269 -8.93 -6.53 -24.58
C ASP A 269 -7.57 -6.35 -23.88
N ALA A 270 -7.02 -7.44 -23.35
CA ALA A 270 -5.77 -7.40 -22.60
C ALA A 270 -4.56 -6.93 -23.45
N GLU A 271 -3.90 -5.88 -22.99
CA GLU A 271 -2.63 -5.39 -23.51
C GLU A 271 -1.48 -5.68 -22.54
N HIS A 272 -0.25 -5.47 -23.01
CA HIS A 272 0.97 -5.57 -22.19
C HIS A 272 1.04 -4.44 -21.15
N SER A 273 0.32 -4.59 -20.04
CA SER A 273 0.20 -3.58 -18.98
C SER A 273 -0.28 -4.18 -17.67
N TYR A 274 -0.32 -3.35 -16.62
CA TYR A 274 -0.95 -3.68 -15.36
C TYR A 274 -2.44 -3.30 -15.37
N TYR A 275 -3.26 -4.11 -14.72
CA TYR A 275 -4.70 -3.89 -14.59
C TYR A 275 -5.13 -3.61 -13.15
N GLN A 276 -6.05 -2.65 -13.01
CA GLN A 276 -6.71 -2.26 -11.77
C GLN A 276 -7.94 -3.14 -11.57
N HIS A 277 -8.13 -3.63 -10.35
CA HIS A 277 -9.23 -4.58 -10.04
C HIS A 277 -9.82 -4.37 -8.64
N GLY A 278 -9.38 -3.33 -7.92
CA GLY A 278 -9.75 -3.15 -6.52
C GLY A 278 -9.99 -1.69 -6.12
N ILE A 279 -9.50 -1.35 -4.93
CA ILE A 279 -9.71 -0.10 -4.22
C ILE A 279 -8.44 0.76 -4.30
N LEU A 280 -8.54 1.87 -5.01
CA LEU A 280 -7.52 2.92 -5.00
C LEU A 280 -7.79 3.87 -3.81
N ILE A 281 -6.80 4.03 -2.94
CA ILE A 281 -6.87 4.87 -1.74
C ILE A 281 -6.00 6.11 -1.99
N GLN A 282 -6.66 7.25 -2.15
CA GLN A 282 -6.04 8.57 -2.32
C GLN A 282 -6.44 9.56 -1.21
N ARG A 283 -7.14 9.05 -0.18
CA ARG A 283 -7.53 9.80 1.01
C ARG A 283 -6.60 9.47 2.17
N SER A 284 -5.92 10.47 2.71
CA SER A 284 -5.18 10.36 3.97
C SER A 284 -6.14 10.04 5.13
N ARG A 285 -5.62 9.50 6.24
CA ARG A 285 -6.42 9.12 7.42
C ARG A 285 -7.56 8.17 7.03
N THR A 286 -7.18 7.06 6.43
CA THR A 286 -8.12 6.00 6.00
C THR A 286 -7.78 4.70 6.70
N ILE A 287 -8.81 4.01 7.21
CA ILE A 287 -8.70 2.67 7.78
C ILE A 287 -9.54 1.73 6.91
N VAL A 288 -8.90 0.72 6.32
CA VAL A 288 -9.59 -0.39 5.66
C VAL A 288 -9.38 -1.64 6.50
N ARG A 289 -10.48 -2.28 6.91
CA ARG A 289 -10.40 -3.41 7.84
C ARG A 289 -11.46 -4.49 7.65
N GLU A 290 -11.15 -5.67 8.22
CA GLU A 290 -12.07 -6.82 8.30
C GLU A 290 -12.50 -7.35 6.92
N GLN A 291 -11.54 -7.51 6.01
CA GLN A 291 -11.82 -7.94 4.64
C GLN A 291 -11.22 -9.29 4.29
N TRP A 292 -11.87 -9.97 3.36
CA TRP A 292 -11.41 -11.23 2.84
C TRP A 292 -11.44 -11.21 1.32
N MET A 293 -10.38 -11.68 0.68
CA MET A 293 -10.31 -11.86 -0.77
C MET A 293 -10.11 -13.33 -1.11
N GLY A 294 -10.67 -13.81 -2.22
CA GLY A 294 -10.46 -15.16 -2.75
C GLY A 294 -10.88 -15.30 -4.22
N LEU A 295 -10.51 -16.42 -4.85
CA LEU A 295 -11.05 -16.77 -6.16
C LEU A 295 -12.46 -17.33 -6.01
N GLU A 296 -13.28 -17.11 -7.03
CA GLU A 296 -14.57 -17.78 -7.20
C GLU A 296 -14.44 -19.30 -7.00
N ARG A 297 -15.50 -19.91 -6.46
CA ARG A 297 -15.45 -21.34 -6.09
C ARG A 297 -15.16 -22.21 -7.32
N GLY A 298 -14.09 -23.00 -7.23
CA GLY A 298 -13.67 -23.90 -8.31
C GLY A 298 -12.91 -23.22 -9.44
N ARG A 299 -12.56 -21.93 -9.30
CA ARG A 299 -11.74 -21.18 -10.27
C ARG A 299 -10.27 -21.14 -9.85
N SER A 300 -9.41 -20.97 -10.85
CA SER A 300 -7.96 -20.77 -10.74
C SER A 300 -7.60 -19.34 -11.17
N ASP A 301 -6.40 -18.88 -10.79
CA ASP A 301 -5.86 -17.61 -11.30
C ASP A 301 -5.29 -17.82 -12.70
N ASP A 302 -6.16 -17.76 -13.71
CA ASP A 302 -5.79 -17.96 -15.11
C ASP A 302 -5.37 -16.66 -15.82
N ALA A 303 -5.53 -15.51 -15.16
CA ALA A 303 -5.27 -14.19 -15.72
C ALA A 303 -3.86 -14.07 -16.33
N MET A 304 -3.77 -13.67 -17.59
CA MET A 304 -2.52 -13.55 -18.35
C MET A 304 -1.92 -12.14 -18.30
N VAL A 305 -2.43 -11.29 -17.40
CA VAL A 305 -1.95 -9.93 -17.16
C VAL A 305 -1.65 -9.70 -15.68
N PRO A 306 -0.63 -8.89 -15.36
CA PRO A 306 -0.34 -8.55 -13.97
C PRO A 306 -1.37 -7.59 -13.39
N ARG A 307 -1.63 -7.76 -12.09
CA ARG A 307 -2.49 -6.88 -11.31
C ARG A 307 -1.66 -5.87 -10.51
N SER A 308 -2.10 -4.63 -10.45
CA SER A 308 -1.38 -3.54 -9.77
C SER A 308 -1.51 -3.54 -8.23
N GLY A 309 -2.36 -4.41 -7.67
CA GLY A 309 -2.82 -4.35 -6.28
C GLY A 309 -4.34 -4.29 -6.21
N PHE A 310 -4.94 -5.02 -5.27
CA PHE A 310 -6.34 -4.83 -4.89
C PHE A 310 -6.46 -3.57 -4.03
N TYR A 311 -5.65 -3.42 -2.98
CA TYR A 311 -5.49 -2.13 -2.31
C TYR A 311 -4.32 -1.39 -2.95
N VAL A 312 -4.55 -0.18 -3.44
CA VAL A 312 -3.51 0.67 -4.01
C VAL A 312 -3.46 1.99 -3.25
N LEU A 313 -2.39 2.22 -2.48
CA LEU A 313 -2.22 3.47 -1.72
C LEU A 313 -1.39 4.46 -2.54
N ARG A 314 -1.88 5.69 -2.74
CA ARG A 314 -1.18 6.67 -3.60
C ARG A 314 -1.21 8.07 -3.02
N GLY A 315 -0.03 8.58 -2.63
CA GLY A 315 0.12 9.95 -2.14
C GLY A 315 -0.70 10.18 -0.87
N VAL A 316 -0.50 9.32 0.12
CA VAL A 316 -1.33 9.29 1.33
C VAL A 316 -0.49 9.45 2.59
N TYR A 317 -1.12 10.05 3.60
CA TYR A 317 -0.63 10.14 4.96
C TYR A 317 -1.53 9.34 5.91
N ASP A 318 -0.92 8.55 6.79
CA ASP A 318 -1.59 7.92 7.92
C ASP A 318 -2.76 7.00 7.51
N VAL A 319 -2.44 5.93 6.76
CA VAL A 319 -3.40 4.94 6.28
C VAL A 319 -3.10 3.57 6.89
N THR A 320 -4.15 2.89 7.35
CA THR A 320 -4.04 1.55 7.95
C THR A 320 -4.81 0.51 7.14
N LEU A 321 -4.16 -0.62 6.83
CA LEU A 321 -4.80 -1.86 6.40
C LEU A 321 -4.76 -2.85 7.56
N GLU A 322 -5.93 -3.32 8.02
CA GLU A 322 -6.04 -4.10 9.26
C GLU A 322 -6.96 -5.33 9.14
N ASN A 323 -6.54 -6.48 9.66
CA ASN A 323 -7.39 -7.69 9.73
C ASN A 323 -7.90 -8.11 8.35
N ILE A 324 -6.98 -8.24 7.39
CA ILE A 324 -7.31 -8.56 6.00
C ILE A 324 -6.61 -9.84 5.55
N ARG A 325 -7.38 -10.74 4.93
CA ARG A 325 -6.82 -11.78 4.05
C ARG A 325 -6.69 -11.24 2.64
N ALA A 326 -5.46 -11.04 2.17
CA ALA A 326 -5.17 -10.60 0.81
C ALA A 326 -4.76 -11.74 -0.12
N MET A 327 -4.91 -11.50 -1.43
CA MET A 327 -4.62 -12.48 -2.48
C MET A 327 -3.18 -12.34 -3.03
N PRO A 328 -2.32 -13.34 -2.84
CA PRO A 328 -1.04 -13.47 -3.55
C PRO A 328 -1.24 -14.15 -4.91
N TRP A 329 -1.36 -13.35 -5.97
CA TRP A 329 -1.63 -13.80 -7.34
C TRP A 329 -0.52 -14.64 -7.97
N GLU A 330 -0.87 -15.49 -8.94
CA GLU A 330 0.04 -16.38 -9.64
C GLU A 330 0.84 -15.64 -10.72
N LYS A 331 2.16 -15.58 -10.53
CA LYS A 331 3.10 -15.11 -11.57
C LYS A 331 3.85 -16.27 -12.20
N ASN A 332 4.49 -17.07 -11.35
CA ASN A 332 5.27 -18.21 -11.82
C ASN A 332 4.28 -19.34 -12.05
N ARG A 333 4.44 -20.10 -13.12
CA ARG A 333 3.53 -21.20 -13.47
C ARG A 333 4.34 -22.40 -13.87
N VAL A 334 3.74 -23.59 -13.69
CA VAL A 334 4.36 -24.85 -14.11
C VAL A 334 4.59 -24.82 -15.62
N ASP A 335 3.59 -24.33 -16.35
CA ASP A 335 3.70 -23.98 -17.76
C ASP A 335 4.40 -22.62 -17.91
N LYS A 336 5.61 -22.65 -18.48
CA LYS A 336 6.46 -21.47 -18.64
C LYS A 336 5.92 -20.47 -19.66
N ASP A 337 5.14 -20.93 -20.62
CA ASP A 337 4.50 -20.05 -21.61
C ASP A 337 3.36 -19.22 -20.99
N ARG A 338 2.90 -19.62 -19.79
CA ARG A 338 1.88 -18.92 -19.02
C ARG A 338 2.43 -18.02 -17.91
N GLU A 339 3.75 -17.94 -17.74
CA GLU A 339 4.33 -17.05 -16.73
C GLU A 339 4.07 -15.58 -17.04
N LEU A 340 3.71 -14.81 -16.02
CA LEU A 340 3.56 -13.38 -16.19
C LEU A 340 4.94 -12.71 -16.32
N TRP A 341 5.01 -11.78 -17.27
CA TRP A 341 6.21 -10.99 -17.60
C TRP A 341 6.64 -10.06 -16.46
N ALA A 342 5.71 -9.66 -15.59
CA ALA A 342 5.97 -8.79 -14.45
C ALA A 342 5.44 -9.36 -13.13
N GLY A 343 5.74 -8.70 -12.02
CA GLY A 343 5.11 -8.98 -10.74
C GLY A 343 3.60 -8.72 -10.80
N THR A 344 2.83 -9.41 -9.95
CA THR A 344 1.39 -9.20 -9.80
C THR A 344 1.07 -9.14 -8.31
N TYR A 345 0.22 -8.20 -7.90
CA TYR A 345 0.14 -7.78 -6.50
C TYR A 345 -1.31 -7.78 -5.99
N GLY A 346 -1.48 -8.19 -4.72
CA GLY A 346 -2.68 -7.97 -3.93
C GLY A 346 -2.67 -6.61 -3.24
N ILE A 347 -1.50 -6.02 -3.01
CA ILE A 347 -1.36 -4.67 -2.45
C ILE A 347 -0.29 -3.91 -3.24
N GLY A 348 -0.64 -2.73 -3.75
CA GLY A 348 0.27 -1.81 -4.40
C GLY A 348 0.38 -0.51 -3.61
N GLY A 349 1.44 0.25 -3.84
CA GLY A 349 1.49 1.58 -3.26
C GLY A 349 2.68 2.43 -3.71
N ALA A 350 2.50 3.75 -3.67
CA ALA A 350 3.56 4.70 -3.86
C ALA A 350 3.32 6.01 -3.08
N ARG A 351 4.39 6.61 -2.54
CA ARG A 351 4.32 7.89 -1.78
C ARG A 351 3.43 7.72 -0.55
N MET A 352 3.85 6.83 0.34
CA MET A 352 3.13 6.41 1.53
C MET A 352 3.84 6.95 2.77
N LEU A 353 3.24 7.86 3.53
CA LEU A 353 3.79 8.38 4.78
C LEU A 353 2.98 7.87 5.98
N ASN A 354 3.65 7.41 7.04
CA ASN A 354 3.03 6.93 8.28
C ASN A 354 1.99 5.81 8.07
N CYS A 355 2.16 4.96 7.06
CA CYS A 355 1.22 3.86 6.79
C CYS A 355 1.51 2.62 7.65
N GLN A 356 0.46 1.84 7.94
CA GLN A 356 0.54 0.65 8.78
C GLN A 356 -0.23 -0.52 8.18
N PHE A 357 0.42 -1.67 8.07
CA PHE A 357 -0.22 -2.96 7.79
C PHE A 357 -0.23 -3.78 9.06
N ARG A 358 -1.42 -4.13 9.55
CA ARG A 358 -1.60 -4.82 10.84
C ARG A 358 -2.45 -6.08 10.67
N ASN A 359 -1.96 -7.21 11.17
CA ASN A 359 -2.71 -8.47 11.16
C ASN A 359 -3.22 -8.86 9.76
N LEU A 360 -2.31 -8.79 8.77
CA LEU A 360 -2.58 -9.19 7.40
C LEU A 360 -2.14 -10.64 7.15
N THR A 361 -2.94 -11.39 6.41
CA THR A 361 -2.59 -12.74 5.95
C THR A 361 -2.59 -12.80 4.42
N ALA A 362 -1.45 -13.18 3.84
CA ALA A 362 -1.29 -13.39 2.41
C ALA A 362 -0.10 -14.31 2.12
N GLU A 363 -0.18 -15.52 2.66
CA GLU A 363 0.80 -16.57 2.40
C GLU A 363 0.43 -17.40 1.18
N ALA A 364 1.43 -17.83 0.41
CA ALA A 364 1.25 -18.76 -0.69
C ALA A 364 2.55 -19.48 -1.06
N GLY A 365 2.42 -20.53 -1.87
CA GLY A 365 3.53 -21.33 -2.38
C GLY A 365 4.33 -20.65 -3.50
N TRP A 366 5.13 -21.46 -4.19
CA TRP A 366 6.15 -20.98 -5.14
C TRP A 366 5.62 -20.31 -6.42
N VAL A 367 4.43 -20.73 -6.86
CA VAL A 367 3.71 -20.25 -8.05
C VAL A 367 3.30 -18.77 -7.87
N SER A 368 2.75 -18.44 -6.71
CA SER A 368 2.37 -17.07 -6.37
C SER A 368 3.57 -16.12 -6.34
N TRP A 369 3.32 -14.87 -6.75
CA TRP A 369 4.25 -13.77 -6.54
C TRP A 369 4.14 -13.22 -5.12
N GLY A 370 4.96 -12.22 -4.79
CA GLY A 370 4.83 -11.50 -3.53
C GLY A 370 3.55 -10.68 -3.48
N VAL A 371 2.84 -10.73 -2.36
CA VAL A 371 1.54 -10.06 -2.17
C VAL A 371 1.62 -8.55 -2.42
N PHE A 372 2.73 -7.90 -2.09
CA PHE A 372 2.84 -6.46 -2.28
C PHE A 372 4.15 -6.01 -2.90
N GLY A 373 4.08 -4.87 -3.59
CA GLY A 373 5.20 -4.17 -4.20
C GLY A 373 4.95 -2.65 -4.11
N THR A 374 5.79 -1.96 -3.36
CA THR A 374 5.61 -0.54 -3.04
C THR A 374 6.85 0.29 -3.40
N ASN A 375 6.71 1.62 -3.45
CA ASN A 375 7.79 2.56 -3.75
C ASN A 375 7.63 3.82 -2.90
N LEU A 376 8.73 4.44 -2.48
CA LEU A 376 8.72 5.75 -1.82
C LEU A 376 7.82 5.72 -0.60
N ASN A 377 8.24 4.95 0.40
CA ASN A 377 7.53 4.82 1.66
C ASN A 377 8.32 5.53 2.75
N LYS A 378 7.62 6.15 3.70
CA LYS A 378 8.21 6.78 4.87
C LYS A 378 7.46 6.39 6.13
N ASN A 379 8.20 6.01 7.18
CA ASN A 379 7.65 5.57 8.46
C ASN A 379 6.62 4.44 8.28
N PHE A 380 7.01 3.40 7.54
CA PHE A 380 6.13 2.28 7.18
C PHE A 380 6.24 1.16 8.21
N ARG A 381 5.09 0.67 8.71
CA ARG A 381 5.04 -0.39 9.71
C ARG A 381 4.28 -1.61 9.20
N VAL A 382 4.84 -2.81 9.42
CA VAL A 382 4.21 -4.10 9.15
C VAL A 382 4.24 -4.92 10.43
N GLU A 383 3.06 -5.21 10.98
CA GLU A 383 2.92 -5.69 12.35
C GLU A 383 1.95 -6.87 12.44
N ASN A 384 2.33 -7.92 13.17
CA ASN A 384 1.48 -9.09 13.41
C ASN A 384 0.99 -9.78 12.12
N CYS A 385 1.79 -9.73 11.05
CA CYS A 385 1.37 -10.21 9.73
C CYS A 385 1.97 -11.57 9.37
N ARG A 386 1.26 -12.33 8.54
CA ARG A 386 1.74 -13.56 7.89
C ARG A 386 1.70 -13.40 6.37
N LEU A 387 2.82 -13.02 5.77
CA LEU A 387 2.90 -12.58 4.37
C LEU A 387 3.95 -13.38 3.61
N ASN A 388 3.72 -13.68 2.34
CA ASN A 388 4.75 -14.36 1.55
C ASN A 388 5.92 -13.46 1.15
N ARG A 389 5.74 -12.12 1.15
CA ARG A 389 6.75 -11.11 0.82
C ARG A 389 6.49 -9.79 1.54
N ILE A 390 7.58 -9.09 1.87
CA ILE A 390 7.60 -7.63 2.08
C ILE A 390 8.50 -7.04 0.99
N ASP A 391 7.98 -6.13 0.17
CA ASP A 391 8.74 -5.56 -0.94
C ASP A 391 8.61 -4.05 -1.07
N VAL A 392 9.79 -3.41 -1.13
CA VAL A 392 9.94 -2.02 -1.54
C VAL A 392 10.89 -2.01 -2.73
N HIS A 393 10.35 -1.69 -3.91
CA HIS A 393 11.11 -1.62 -5.15
C HIS A 393 12.13 -0.48 -5.10
N PHE A 394 11.65 0.73 -4.79
CA PHE A 394 12.48 1.91 -4.69
C PHE A 394 12.19 2.68 -3.41
N HIS A 395 13.25 2.94 -2.65
CA HIS A 395 13.37 3.90 -1.55
C HIS A 395 12.29 3.83 -0.44
N CYS A 396 12.57 3.06 0.60
CA CYS A 396 11.89 3.17 1.90
C CYS A 396 12.74 4.03 2.86
N TRP A 397 12.13 4.94 3.62
CA TRP A 397 12.80 5.65 4.71
C TRP A 397 12.10 5.35 6.03
N ASN A 398 12.78 4.69 6.96
CA ASN A 398 12.20 4.13 8.19
C ASN A 398 11.17 3.00 7.91
N LEU A 399 11.56 1.76 8.24
CA LEU A 399 10.73 0.56 8.11
C LEU A 399 10.76 -0.25 9.40
N THR A 400 9.59 -0.56 9.96
CA THR A 400 9.44 -1.46 11.10
C THR A 400 8.67 -2.71 10.68
N ILE A 401 9.23 -3.88 10.97
CA ILE A 401 8.60 -5.19 10.78
C ILE A 401 8.59 -5.89 12.13
N SER A 402 7.43 -6.13 12.73
CA SER A 402 7.37 -6.72 14.08
C SER A 402 6.35 -7.84 14.18
N ASN A 403 6.71 -8.89 14.92
CA ASN A 403 5.85 -10.04 15.21
C ASN A 403 5.27 -10.68 13.94
N CYS A 404 6.09 -10.82 12.90
CA CYS A 404 5.64 -11.31 11.60
C CYS A 404 6.17 -12.71 11.27
N GLU A 405 5.47 -13.40 10.36
CA GLU A 405 5.96 -14.59 9.67
C GLU A 405 6.02 -14.31 8.17
N ILE A 406 7.23 -14.36 7.60
CA ILE A 406 7.49 -14.00 6.20
C ILE A 406 7.89 -15.23 5.40
N GLY A 407 7.12 -15.53 4.36
CA GLY A 407 7.28 -16.71 3.51
C GLY A 407 8.41 -16.61 2.48
N PHE A 408 8.31 -17.47 1.45
CA PHE A 408 9.43 -17.79 0.55
C PHE A 408 9.91 -16.65 -0.35
N LYS A 409 9.10 -15.63 -0.61
CA LYS A 409 9.56 -14.47 -1.41
C LYS A 409 10.33 -13.46 -0.57
N GLY A 410 10.25 -13.55 0.76
CA GLY A 410 11.16 -12.90 1.71
C GLY A 410 10.95 -11.38 1.86
N ILE A 411 11.91 -10.75 2.53
CA ILE A 411 11.97 -9.30 2.72
C ILE A 411 12.94 -8.76 1.67
N SER A 412 12.45 -7.93 0.75
CA SER A 412 13.18 -7.41 -0.39
C SER A 412 13.05 -5.89 -0.45
N VAL A 413 14.05 -5.16 0.02
CA VAL A 413 13.93 -3.71 0.25
C VAL A 413 15.16 -2.94 -0.21
N THR A 414 15.02 -1.62 -0.35
CA THR A 414 16.11 -0.66 -0.57
C THR A 414 15.68 0.67 0.04
N GLY A 415 16.60 1.46 0.59
CA GLY A 415 16.17 2.60 1.39
C GLY A 415 17.22 3.26 2.26
N GLY A 416 16.76 3.78 3.39
CA GLY A 416 17.55 4.41 4.44
C GLY A 416 16.72 4.71 5.69
N GLY A 417 17.29 5.47 6.60
CA GLY A 417 16.73 5.68 7.94
C GLY A 417 16.82 4.40 8.79
N GLU A 418 15.86 4.21 9.69
CA GLU A 418 15.85 3.10 10.64
C GLU A 418 15.14 1.86 10.05
N LEU A 419 15.86 0.76 9.87
CA LEU A 419 15.26 -0.57 9.64
C LEU A 419 15.21 -1.31 10.96
N VAL A 420 14.01 -1.63 11.42
CA VAL A 420 13.78 -2.39 12.65
C VAL A 420 13.01 -3.66 12.31
N ILE A 421 13.58 -4.83 12.62
CA ILE A 421 12.91 -6.12 12.47
C ILE A 421 12.95 -6.85 13.81
N GLU A 422 11.79 -7.10 14.38
CA GLU A 422 11.65 -7.64 15.73
C GLU A 422 10.73 -8.86 15.74
N ASN A 423 11.10 -9.88 16.51
CA ASN A 423 10.27 -11.07 16.78
C ASN A 423 9.68 -11.68 15.49
N THR A 424 10.48 -11.74 14.43
CA THR A 424 10.00 -12.10 13.08
C THR A 424 10.68 -13.36 12.59
N THR A 425 9.88 -14.30 12.09
CA THR A 425 10.37 -15.51 11.43
C THR A 425 10.36 -15.32 9.92
N ARG A 426 11.45 -15.70 9.26
CA ARG A 426 11.54 -15.72 7.80
C ARG A 426 11.85 -17.13 7.30
N HIS A 427 11.07 -17.61 6.35
CA HIS A 427 11.30 -18.87 5.64
C HIS A 427 12.04 -18.66 4.31
N GLY A 428 13.28 -19.15 4.24
CA GLY A 428 14.17 -19.15 3.09
C GLY A 428 15.61 -18.76 3.47
N ASN A 429 16.48 -18.59 2.48
CA ASN A 429 17.93 -18.49 2.71
C ASN A 429 18.47 -17.07 3.01
N GLN A 430 17.61 -16.06 3.05
CA GLN A 430 17.97 -14.65 3.28
C GLN A 430 16.99 -13.99 4.25
N LEU A 431 17.42 -13.47 5.41
CA LEU A 431 16.49 -12.74 6.29
C LEU A 431 16.05 -11.43 5.61
N VAL A 432 17.02 -10.62 5.21
CA VAL A 432 16.81 -9.39 4.42
C VAL A 432 17.63 -9.46 3.14
N ASN A 433 16.95 -9.37 2.01
CA ASN A 433 17.56 -9.19 0.70
C ASN A 433 17.48 -7.71 0.32
N PHE A 434 18.61 -7.02 0.29
CA PHE A 434 18.63 -5.68 -0.27
C PHE A 434 18.64 -5.77 -1.80
N ARG A 435 17.72 -5.05 -2.46
CA ARG A 435 17.46 -5.22 -3.90
C ARG A 435 18.68 -4.91 -4.76
N ARG A 436 19.30 -5.95 -5.32
CA ARG A 436 20.43 -5.89 -6.25
C ARG A 436 20.26 -4.87 -7.36
N ASP A 437 19.08 -4.86 -7.99
CA ASP A 437 18.76 -4.00 -9.13
C ASP A 437 18.55 -2.52 -8.77
N TYR A 438 18.48 -2.21 -7.47
CA TYR A 438 18.39 -0.85 -6.91
C TYR A 438 19.48 -0.63 -5.84
N ALA A 439 20.72 -0.93 -6.22
CA ALA A 439 21.95 -0.70 -5.45
C ALA A 439 22.09 -1.47 -4.14
N ALA A 440 21.17 -2.38 -3.83
CA ALA A 440 21.11 -3.14 -2.59
C ALA A 440 21.36 -2.26 -1.35
N LYS A 441 20.88 -1.01 -1.33
CA LYS A 441 21.31 -0.04 -0.32
C LYS A 441 20.41 0.00 0.91
N TRP A 442 21.01 0.35 2.05
CA TRP A 442 20.28 0.89 3.20
C TRP A 442 21.12 1.95 3.92
N GLU A 443 20.77 3.21 3.75
CA GLU A 443 21.50 4.33 4.36
C GLU A 443 20.91 4.71 5.73
N GLY A 444 21.37 4.06 6.80
CA GLY A 444 20.92 4.33 8.15
C GLY A 444 21.14 3.14 9.10
N SER A 445 20.47 3.12 10.24
CA SER A 445 20.61 2.01 11.19
C SER A 445 19.77 0.80 10.80
N ILE A 446 20.29 -0.39 11.09
CA ILE A 446 19.60 -1.66 10.93
C ILE A 446 19.64 -2.37 12.28
N ARG A 447 18.47 -2.74 12.79
CA ARG A 447 18.32 -3.48 14.04
C ARG A 447 17.46 -4.72 13.79
N LEU A 448 18.02 -5.87 14.12
CA LEU A 448 17.34 -7.15 14.16
C LEU A 448 17.34 -7.65 15.60
N SER A 449 16.19 -8.00 16.15
CA SER A 449 16.07 -8.53 17.51
C SER A 449 15.05 -9.67 17.59
N GLY A 450 15.39 -10.77 18.27
CA GLY A 450 14.47 -11.90 18.49
C GLY A 450 14.01 -12.58 17.20
N CYS A 451 14.81 -12.52 16.13
CA CYS A 451 14.43 -13.01 14.82
C CYS A 451 14.76 -14.49 14.62
N THR A 452 14.07 -15.15 13.70
CA THR A 452 14.41 -16.51 13.27
C THR A 452 14.51 -16.59 11.75
N LEU A 453 15.63 -17.09 11.24
CA LEU A 453 15.80 -17.42 9.82
C LEU A 453 15.70 -18.94 9.63
N ARG A 454 14.80 -19.41 8.77
CA ARG A 454 14.59 -20.82 8.44
C ARG A 454 14.99 -21.11 7.00
N PRO A 455 16.26 -21.47 6.72
CA PRO A 455 16.67 -21.94 5.40
C PRO A 455 15.80 -23.11 4.92
N THR A 456 15.39 -23.07 3.65
CA THR A 456 14.48 -24.07 3.06
C THR A 456 15.18 -24.98 2.05
N GLY A 457 16.50 -24.88 1.94
CA GLY A 457 17.31 -25.73 1.07
C GLY A 457 18.81 -25.53 1.31
N GLU A 458 19.62 -26.25 0.54
CA GLU A 458 21.06 -26.37 0.75
C GLU A 458 21.91 -25.21 0.19
N GLY A 459 21.27 -24.16 -0.33
CA GLY A 459 21.97 -22.99 -0.87
C GLY A 459 22.66 -22.14 0.18
N LYS A 460 23.51 -21.19 -0.26
CA LYS A 460 24.12 -20.16 0.60
C LYS A 460 23.04 -19.42 1.40
N VAL A 461 23.31 -19.21 2.69
CA VAL A 461 22.43 -18.48 3.62
C VAL A 461 23.06 -17.14 3.99
N ALA A 462 22.25 -16.09 4.10
CA ALA A 462 22.67 -14.77 4.57
C ALA A 462 21.61 -14.15 5.48
N VAL A 463 22.01 -13.42 6.53
CA VAL A 463 21.07 -12.62 7.32
C VAL A 463 20.81 -11.31 6.58
N LEU A 464 21.86 -10.53 6.33
CA LEU A 464 21.82 -9.34 5.48
C LEU A 464 22.56 -9.62 4.16
N SER A 465 21.87 -9.46 3.03
CA SER A 465 22.43 -9.70 1.70
C SER A 465 22.56 -8.41 0.90
N TYR A 466 23.80 -8.00 0.61
CA TYR A 466 24.20 -6.77 -0.07
C TYR A 466 24.97 -7.08 -1.35
N HIS A 467 24.26 -7.25 -2.47
CA HIS A 467 24.88 -7.55 -3.77
C HIS A 467 24.37 -6.59 -4.84
N PRO A 468 24.76 -5.29 -4.82
CA PRO A 468 24.49 -4.41 -5.95
C PRO A 468 25.18 -4.93 -7.22
N ASP A 469 24.55 -4.69 -8.38
CA ASP A 469 25.30 -4.73 -9.64
C ASP A 469 26.33 -3.58 -9.66
N ASN A 470 27.49 -3.81 -10.28
CA ASN A 470 28.46 -2.75 -10.57
C ASN A 470 27.88 -1.86 -11.68
N PHE A 471 27.25 -0.77 -11.28
CA PHE A 471 26.41 0.07 -12.13
C PHE A 471 26.34 1.48 -11.53
N ASP A 472 26.16 2.49 -12.38
CA ASP A 472 25.88 3.86 -11.96
C ASP A 472 24.38 4.04 -11.71
N TYR A 473 24.01 4.05 -10.43
CA TYR A 473 22.63 4.18 -10.01
C TYR A 473 22.16 5.63 -9.93
N GLN A 474 23.06 6.62 -10.04
CA GLN A 474 22.83 8.05 -9.83
C GLN A 474 22.40 8.41 -8.39
N TYR A 475 22.83 7.64 -7.39
CA TYR A 475 22.70 7.98 -5.96
C TYR A 475 23.73 7.22 -5.12
N PRO A 476 24.04 7.67 -3.88
CA PRO A 476 24.97 6.98 -2.99
C PRO A 476 24.54 5.53 -2.71
N ILE A 477 25.51 4.63 -2.67
CA ILE A 477 25.29 3.18 -2.48
C ILE A 477 26.15 2.65 -1.34
N GLY A 478 25.71 1.60 -0.67
CA GLY A 478 26.43 1.06 0.50
C GLY A 478 25.53 0.29 1.46
N PHE A 479 26.08 -0.02 2.63
CA PHE A 479 25.45 -0.88 3.65
C PHE A 479 24.96 -0.06 4.86
N GLY A 480 24.25 -0.65 5.82
CA GLY A 480 23.81 0.09 7.02
C GLY A 480 24.94 0.88 7.70
N ARG A 481 24.68 2.10 8.18
CA ARG A 481 25.67 2.92 8.92
C ARG A 481 25.91 2.36 10.32
N HIS A 482 24.85 1.80 10.93
CA HIS A 482 24.91 1.01 12.16
C HIS A 482 24.18 -0.31 11.93
N VAL A 483 24.79 -1.44 12.30
CA VAL A 483 24.17 -2.76 12.18
C VAL A 483 24.17 -3.43 13.53
N THR A 484 22.99 -3.79 14.02
CA THR A 484 22.80 -4.54 15.27
C THR A 484 21.95 -5.76 14.97
N ILE A 485 22.48 -6.96 15.27
CA ILE A 485 21.78 -8.23 15.19
C ILE A 485 21.89 -8.89 16.56
N GLU A 486 20.77 -8.99 17.25
CA GLU A 486 20.69 -9.53 18.61
C GLU A 486 19.64 -10.64 18.66
N ASP A 487 19.91 -11.69 19.42
CA ASP A 487 18.97 -12.79 19.67
C ASP A 487 18.40 -13.41 18.37
N LEU A 488 19.30 -13.78 17.46
CA LEU A 488 18.95 -14.40 16.18
C LEU A 488 19.15 -15.91 16.24
N ASN A 489 18.10 -16.66 15.90
CA ASN A 489 18.18 -18.09 15.67
C ASN A 489 18.19 -18.41 14.16
N ILE A 490 19.09 -19.29 13.73
CA ILE A 490 19.11 -19.82 12.36
C ILE A 490 18.78 -21.32 12.42
N ASP A 491 17.57 -21.65 11.99
CA ASP A 491 16.96 -22.97 12.13
C ASP A 491 17.05 -23.74 10.81
N TYR A 492 18.03 -24.65 10.74
CA TYR A 492 18.23 -25.56 9.61
C TYR A 492 17.36 -26.82 9.67
N GLY A 493 16.30 -26.86 10.50
CA GLY A 493 15.43 -28.04 10.60
C GLY A 493 14.87 -28.52 9.25
N ALA A 494 14.65 -27.60 8.30
CA ALA A 494 14.20 -27.93 6.94
C ALA A 494 15.34 -28.20 5.94
N ALA A 495 16.60 -27.99 6.31
CA ALA A 495 17.79 -28.23 5.47
C ALA A 495 18.98 -28.74 6.33
N PRO A 496 18.85 -29.86 7.06
CA PRO A 496 19.83 -30.30 8.06
C PRO A 496 21.18 -30.71 7.44
N GLU A 497 21.17 -31.18 6.19
CA GLU A 497 22.37 -31.59 5.44
C GLU A 497 23.07 -30.40 4.73
N SER A 498 22.61 -29.16 4.95
CA SER A 498 23.19 -27.99 4.30
C SER A 498 24.62 -27.71 4.77
N GLU A 499 25.57 -28.00 3.89
CA GLU A 499 26.99 -27.72 4.11
C GLU A 499 27.39 -26.29 3.69
N SER A 500 26.45 -25.54 3.11
CA SER A 500 26.67 -24.21 2.56
C SER A 500 27.01 -23.16 3.63
N PRO A 501 27.81 -22.13 3.28
CA PRO A 501 28.08 -21.01 4.17
C PRO A 501 26.82 -20.27 4.60
N CYS A 502 26.81 -19.84 5.86
CA CYS A 502 25.81 -18.94 6.43
C CYS A 502 26.52 -17.65 6.85
N TRP A 503 26.12 -16.49 6.32
CA TRP A 503 26.74 -15.20 6.60
C TRP A 503 25.82 -14.29 7.40
N LEU A 504 26.31 -13.59 8.42
CA LEU A 504 25.55 -12.51 9.06
C LEU A 504 25.46 -11.30 8.12
N MET A 505 26.57 -10.96 7.46
CA MET A 505 26.59 -9.99 6.37
C MET A 505 27.29 -10.61 5.14
N ASP A 506 26.50 -10.83 4.09
CA ASP A 506 26.98 -11.29 2.78
C ASP A 506 27.05 -10.08 1.84
N ILE A 507 28.26 -9.55 1.65
CA ILE A 507 28.50 -8.31 0.90
C ILE A 507 29.19 -8.58 -0.44
N VAL A 508 29.01 -7.64 -1.36
CA VAL A 508 29.64 -7.61 -2.68
C VAL A 508 31.17 -7.49 -2.56
N PRO A 509 31.96 -8.09 -3.49
CA PRO A 509 33.41 -8.13 -3.36
C PRO A 509 34.16 -6.84 -3.78
N PHE A 510 33.46 -5.74 -4.02
CA PHE A 510 34.07 -4.44 -4.36
C PHE A 510 33.64 -3.37 -3.36
N SER A 511 34.53 -2.42 -3.07
CA SER A 511 34.22 -1.24 -2.23
C SER A 511 34.03 0.05 -3.03
N LYS A 512 34.22 -0.02 -4.36
CA LYS A 512 34.05 1.08 -5.30
C LYS A 512 33.53 0.55 -6.65
N THR A 513 32.59 1.24 -7.27
CA THR A 513 32.08 0.91 -8.61
C THR A 513 33.09 1.30 -9.70
N ASP A 514 32.92 0.75 -10.89
CA ASP A 514 33.72 1.12 -12.07
C ASP A 514 33.50 2.59 -12.48
N HIS A 515 32.40 3.18 -12.02
CA HIS A 515 32.02 4.58 -12.26
C HIS A 515 32.59 5.56 -11.23
N GLY A 516 33.16 5.06 -10.14
CA GLY A 516 33.85 5.88 -9.16
C GLY A 516 33.17 5.97 -7.79
N ASP A 517 31.93 5.48 -7.66
CA ASP A 517 31.16 5.56 -6.42
C ASP A 517 31.76 4.64 -5.37
N ARG A 518 32.13 5.22 -4.23
CA ARG A 518 32.62 4.48 -3.07
C ARG A 518 31.43 4.01 -2.26
N LEU A 519 31.41 2.75 -1.87
CA LEU A 519 30.32 2.22 -1.05
C LEU A 519 30.44 2.79 0.36
N PHE A 520 29.35 3.32 0.93
CA PHE A 520 29.37 3.60 2.35
C PHE A 520 29.37 2.31 3.18
N PHE A 521 30.16 2.31 4.26
CA PHE A 521 30.36 1.16 5.14
C PHE A 521 29.87 1.44 6.57
N PRO A 522 29.44 0.41 7.34
CA PRO A 522 29.08 0.60 8.74
C PRO A 522 30.27 1.13 9.55
N HIS A 523 30.04 2.06 10.46
CA HIS A 523 31.04 2.45 11.47
C HIS A 523 30.84 1.69 12.79
N ARG A 524 29.69 1.00 12.94
CA ARG A 524 29.43 0.11 14.07
C ARG A 524 28.62 -1.12 13.64
N ILE A 525 29.13 -2.29 13.98
CA ILE A 525 28.50 -3.59 13.78
C ILE A 525 28.47 -4.33 15.12
N VAL A 526 27.31 -4.82 15.52
CA VAL A 526 27.09 -5.58 16.75
C VAL A 526 26.36 -6.88 16.41
N PHE A 527 26.96 -8.00 16.77
CA PHE A 527 26.36 -9.32 16.71
C PHE A 527 26.36 -9.92 18.12
N ARG A 528 25.17 -10.22 18.66
CA ARG A 528 25.01 -10.80 20.00
C ARG A 528 23.99 -11.93 20.00
N GLY A 529 24.28 -13.03 20.69
CA GLY A 529 23.29 -14.09 20.92
C GLY A 529 22.81 -14.73 19.62
N ILE A 530 23.75 -15.20 18.80
CA ILE A 530 23.45 -15.82 17.51
C ILE A 530 23.58 -17.34 17.65
N THR A 531 22.47 -18.05 17.46
CA THR A 531 22.41 -19.51 17.57
C THR A 531 22.11 -20.16 16.22
N VAL A 532 22.61 -21.38 16.04
CA VAL A 532 22.31 -22.24 14.90
C VAL A 532 21.82 -23.58 15.40
N GLU A 533 20.65 -23.99 14.91
CA GLU A 533 20.07 -25.31 15.18
C GLU A 533 19.83 -26.09 13.90
N GLY A 534 19.62 -27.41 14.02
CA GLY A 534 19.38 -28.30 12.88
C GLY A 534 20.63 -28.70 12.10
N ARG A 535 21.81 -28.15 12.41
CA ARG A 535 23.12 -28.62 11.89
C ARG A 535 24.27 -28.29 12.84
N THR A 536 25.46 -28.83 12.58
CA THR A 536 26.67 -28.63 13.42
C THR A 536 27.46 -27.36 13.08
N LYS A 537 27.46 -26.93 11.81
CA LYS A 537 28.18 -25.73 11.35
C LYS A 537 27.50 -24.45 11.80
N GLY A 538 28.27 -23.53 12.38
CA GLY A 538 27.81 -22.20 12.76
C GLY A 538 27.74 -21.20 11.60
N VAL A 539 27.90 -19.91 11.94
CA VAL A 539 27.84 -18.77 11.03
C VAL A 539 29.22 -18.19 10.72
N ARG A 540 29.31 -17.45 9.63
CA ARG A 540 30.40 -16.55 9.29
C ARG A 540 29.93 -15.12 9.50
N LEU A 541 30.80 -14.27 10.03
CA LEU A 541 30.45 -12.89 10.35
C LEU A 541 30.28 -12.05 9.08
N ILE A 542 31.39 -11.76 8.41
CA ILE A 542 31.47 -10.95 7.20
C ILE A 542 32.76 -11.30 6.45
N ASN A 543 32.76 -11.20 5.13
CA ASN A 543 33.97 -11.23 4.30
C ASN A 543 34.11 -9.87 3.62
N ILE A 544 35.28 -9.24 3.73
CA ILE A 544 35.57 -7.92 3.16
C ILE A 544 36.75 -8.05 2.19
N PRO A 545 36.52 -8.47 0.93
CA PRO A 545 37.60 -8.78 -0.01
C PRO A 545 38.40 -7.56 -0.45
N ASP A 546 37.74 -6.41 -0.55
CA ASP A 546 38.32 -5.13 -0.96
C ASP A 546 38.06 -4.08 0.13
N PRO A 547 38.92 -3.96 1.17
CA PRO A 547 38.70 -3.04 2.29
C PRO A 547 39.14 -1.59 2.00
N TYR A 548 39.68 -1.28 0.82
CA TYR A 548 40.51 -0.08 0.63
C TYR A 548 39.77 1.17 0.15
N HIS A 549 38.58 1.05 -0.44
CA HIS A 549 37.94 2.17 -1.14
C HIS A 549 36.57 2.58 -0.60
N TYR A 550 36.08 2.00 0.50
CA TYR A 550 34.81 2.40 1.11
C TYR A 550 34.76 3.89 1.47
N GLU A 551 33.60 4.52 1.31
CA GLU A 551 33.30 5.83 1.87
C GLU A 551 33.09 5.69 3.39
N LEU A 552 33.97 6.33 4.15
CA LEU A 552 33.97 6.27 5.61
C LEU A 552 33.35 7.56 6.15
N SER A 553 32.57 7.43 7.23
CA SER A 553 32.01 8.58 7.93
C SER A 553 33.09 9.39 8.66
N ASP A 554 34.10 8.70 9.21
CA ASP A 554 35.23 9.28 9.93
C ASP A 554 36.53 8.58 9.55
N ASP A 555 37.65 9.31 9.63
CA ASP A 555 38.99 8.73 9.51
C ASP A 555 39.41 8.03 10.80
N ALA A 556 40.09 6.89 10.67
CA ALA A 556 40.76 6.28 11.81
C ALA A 556 41.92 7.20 12.26
N SER A 557 42.12 7.32 13.57
CA SER A 557 43.20 8.13 14.13
C SER A 557 43.95 7.39 15.23
N TYR A 558 45.23 7.73 15.40
CA TYR A 558 46.07 7.23 16.46
C TYR A 558 46.93 8.39 16.97
N ASP A 559 46.81 8.70 18.26
CA ASP A 559 47.55 9.79 18.93
C ASP A 559 48.70 9.25 19.80
N ASP A 560 49.28 8.11 19.43
CA ASP A 560 50.27 7.33 20.17
C ASP A 560 49.77 6.71 21.50
N ALA A 561 48.59 7.11 22.01
CA ALA A 561 48.00 6.59 23.24
C ALA A 561 46.68 5.82 23.01
N LEU A 562 45.86 6.26 22.06
CA LEU A 562 44.54 5.71 21.76
C LEU A 562 44.33 5.56 20.26
N PHE A 563 44.02 4.34 19.84
CA PHE A 563 43.52 4.11 18.48
C PHE A 563 42.00 4.32 18.45
N ARG A 564 41.55 5.24 17.60
CA ARG A 564 40.14 5.49 17.31
C ARG A 564 39.81 4.85 15.96
N PRO A 565 39.12 3.71 15.94
CA PRO A 565 38.77 3.06 14.69
C PRO A 565 37.69 3.87 13.95
N ASN A 566 37.72 3.80 12.62
CA ASN A 566 36.64 4.25 11.73
C ASN A 566 35.46 3.27 11.69
N CYS A 567 35.67 2.01 12.10
CA CYS A 567 34.64 0.99 12.21
C CYS A 567 34.90 0.06 13.41
N SER A 568 33.86 -0.25 14.18
CA SER A 568 33.90 -1.21 15.29
C SER A 568 33.01 -2.42 15.02
N LEU A 569 33.52 -3.62 15.29
CA LEU A 569 32.78 -4.88 15.24
C LEU A 569 32.81 -5.53 16.62
N LEU A 570 31.64 -5.69 17.25
CA LEU A 570 31.46 -6.41 18.50
C LEU A 570 30.74 -7.74 18.23
N CYS A 571 31.32 -8.84 18.70
CA CYS A 571 30.74 -10.18 18.62
C CYS A 571 30.71 -10.81 20.01
N GLU A 572 29.53 -11.23 20.46
CA GLU A 572 29.29 -11.79 21.78
C GLU A 572 28.31 -12.97 21.64
N ASP A 573 28.66 -14.15 22.18
CA ASP A 573 27.81 -15.35 22.13
C ASP A 573 27.30 -15.70 20.72
N VAL A 574 28.24 -15.80 19.76
CA VAL A 574 27.97 -16.16 18.36
C VAL A 574 28.47 -17.58 18.08
N GLN A 575 27.58 -18.46 17.60
CA GLN A 575 27.95 -19.82 17.19
C GLN A 575 28.61 -19.80 15.80
N LEU A 576 29.95 -19.93 15.76
CA LEU A 576 30.79 -19.89 14.55
C LEU A 576 30.99 -21.25 13.87
#